data_AF-A0A661WUI4-F1
#
_entry.id   AF-A0A661WUI4-F1
#
_cell.length_a   1.000
_cell.length_b   1.000
_cell.length_c   1.000
_cell.angle_alpha   90.00
_cell.angle_beta   90.00
_cell.angle_gamma   90.00
#
_symmetry.space_group_name_H-M   'P 1'
#
loop_
_entity.id
_entity.type
_entity.pdbx_description
1 polymer ?
#
loop_
_entity_poly.entity_id
_entity_poly.type
_entity_poly.pdbx_seq_one_letter_code
_entity_poly.pdbx_strand_id
1 'polypeptide(L)'
;MYQYVFGPVPSRRLGISLGIDLIPMKTCSLNCVYCECGRTTLLTLERKEWVPTQKVIGELDDYLNTHPEPDFVTFSGSGEPTLHSGVGEILNFLNKRKGNFKTAVLTNGTLLSLPEVRQALLTADVVNPSLDAATDRAFKKINRPHPKLNVETVIEGEVAFRREYKGQIWLEVFIVPGVNDNEQELSALKKAILSIRPDLVQLNTLDRPGAIPTIRAA
;
A
#
# COMPACT_ATOMS: atom_id res chain seq x y z
N MET A 1 -3.14 23.52 -10.32
CA MET A 1 -3.23 22.70 -9.10
C MET A 1 -3.64 21.32 -9.55
N TYR A 2 -2.83 20.32 -9.25
CA TYR A 2 -3.08 18.93 -9.66
C TYR A 2 -4.21 18.32 -8.81
N GLN A 3 -4.99 17.43 -9.40
CA GLN A 3 -6.10 16.76 -8.74
C GLN A 3 -5.72 15.37 -8.20
N TYR A 4 -4.83 14.66 -8.90
CA TYR A 4 -4.45 13.27 -8.61
C TYR A 4 -2.99 13.15 -8.17
N VAL A 5 -2.19 14.18 -8.44
CA VAL A 5 -0.80 14.29 -7.97
C VAL A 5 -0.73 15.27 -6.80
N PHE A 6 -0.01 14.90 -5.73
CA PHE A 6 0.15 15.75 -4.56
C PHE A 6 1.59 15.72 -4.02
N GLY A 7 1.92 16.74 -3.23
CA GLY A 7 3.27 16.94 -2.72
C GLY A 7 4.15 17.74 -3.70
N PRO A 8 5.47 17.51 -3.72
CA PRO A 8 6.17 16.43 -3.03
C PRO A 8 6.24 16.67 -1.52
N VAL A 9 6.40 15.61 -0.74
CA VAL A 9 6.50 15.66 0.72
C VAL A 9 7.77 14.96 1.21
N PRO A 10 8.40 15.46 2.29
CA PRO A 10 9.51 14.75 2.92
C PRO A 10 8.99 13.46 3.56
N SER A 11 9.41 12.33 3.01
CA SER A 11 9.13 10.99 3.51
C SER A 11 10.27 10.51 4.40
N ARG A 12 9.93 9.97 5.57
CA ARG A 12 10.91 9.35 6.48
C ARG A 12 11.66 8.17 5.84
N ARG A 13 11.07 7.53 4.81
CA ARG A 13 11.58 6.31 4.18
C ARG A 13 11.94 6.45 2.69
N LEU A 14 11.44 7.48 2.01
CA LEU A 14 11.53 7.61 0.54
C LEU A 14 12.15 8.95 0.10
N GLY A 15 12.80 9.70 0.99
CA GLY A 15 13.34 11.01 0.65
C GLY A 15 12.22 12.00 0.28
N ILE A 16 12.41 12.80 -0.77
CA ILE A 16 11.38 13.69 -1.33
C ILE A 16 10.47 12.88 -2.26
N SER A 17 9.22 12.65 -1.83
CA SER A 17 8.28 11.80 -2.55
C SER A 17 7.11 12.61 -3.13
N LEU A 18 6.84 12.45 -4.42
CA LEU A 18 5.61 12.86 -5.08
C LEU A 18 4.54 11.76 -4.91
N GLY A 19 3.32 12.12 -4.53
CA GLY A 19 2.23 11.18 -4.31
C GLY A 19 1.25 11.11 -5.48
N ILE A 20 0.69 9.92 -5.72
CA ILE A 20 -0.37 9.67 -6.72
C ILE A 20 -1.61 9.09 -6.03
N ASP A 21 -2.67 9.88 -5.93
CA ASP A 21 -3.97 9.42 -5.39
C ASP A 21 -4.88 8.92 -6.51
N LEU A 22 -5.01 7.59 -6.60
CA LEU A 22 -5.83 6.92 -7.61
C LEU A 22 -7.26 6.64 -7.16
N ILE A 23 -7.57 6.90 -5.89
CA ILE A 23 -8.73 6.31 -5.25
C ILE A 23 -9.58 7.38 -4.55
N PRO A 24 -10.89 7.44 -4.81
CA PRO A 24 -11.80 8.31 -4.07
C PRO A 24 -11.68 8.11 -2.57
N MET A 25 -11.83 9.20 -1.83
CA MET A 25 -11.54 9.23 -0.40
C MET A 25 -12.17 8.05 0.35
N LYS A 26 -11.30 7.30 1.03
CA LYS A 26 -11.65 6.18 1.91
C LYS A 26 -12.38 5.02 1.21
N THR A 27 -12.08 4.78 -0.07
CA THR A 27 -12.39 3.54 -0.79
C THR A 27 -11.26 2.53 -0.62
N CYS A 28 -11.52 1.40 0.04
CA CYS A 28 -10.47 0.45 0.40
C CYS A 28 -11.06 -0.95 0.60
N SER A 29 -10.22 -1.98 0.53
CA SER A 29 -10.58 -3.36 0.88
C SER A 29 -10.52 -3.64 2.38
N LEU A 30 -9.94 -2.71 3.16
CA LEU A 30 -9.79 -2.76 4.60
C LEU A 30 -10.36 -1.50 5.27
N ASN A 31 -10.65 -1.59 6.57
CA ASN A 31 -11.04 -0.48 7.43
C ASN A 31 -10.15 -0.42 8.68
N CYS A 32 -8.83 -0.30 8.44
CA CYS A 32 -7.81 -0.36 9.48
C CYS A 32 -8.03 0.66 10.60
N VAL A 33 -7.91 0.21 11.84
CA VAL A 33 -8.15 1.01 13.05
C VAL A 33 -7.16 2.17 13.25
N TYR A 34 -6.00 2.11 12.61
CA TYR A 34 -4.92 3.09 12.70
C TYR A 34 -4.84 4.02 11.48
N CYS A 35 -5.71 3.86 10.47
CA CYS A 35 -5.56 4.55 9.19
C CYS A 35 -5.64 6.08 9.34
N GLU A 36 -4.58 6.80 8.98
CA GLU A 36 -4.49 8.26 9.11
C GLU A 36 -5.49 9.01 8.22
N CYS A 37 -5.94 8.40 7.12
CA CYS A 37 -6.97 8.98 6.25
C CYS A 37 -8.37 8.93 6.88
N GLY A 38 -8.55 8.27 8.01
CA GLY A 38 -9.85 8.12 8.71
C GLY A 38 -10.54 6.77 8.43
N ARG A 39 -11.86 6.71 8.69
CA ARG A 39 -12.68 5.50 8.55
C ARG A 39 -13.03 5.23 7.08
N THR A 40 -12.99 3.96 6.66
CA THR A 40 -13.38 3.55 5.31
C THR A 40 -14.86 3.85 5.07
N THR A 41 -15.17 4.56 3.98
CA THR A 41 -16.51 4.96 3.56
C THR A 41 -17.08 3.99 2.52
N LEU A 42 -16.21 3.39 1.70
CA LEU A 42 -16.55 2.36 0.74
C LEU A 42 -15.62 1.16 0.90
N LEU A 43 -16.12 0.13 1.58
CA LEU A 43 -15.40 -1.14 1.75
C LEU A 43 -15.67 -2.04 0.54
N THR A 44 -14.69 -2.25 -0.33
CA THR A 44 -14.90 -2.94 -1.62
C THR A 44 -13.69 -3.74 -2.07
N LEU A 45 -13.93 -4.73 -2.94
CA LEU A 45 -12.91 -5.45 -3.72
C LEU A 45 -13.01 -5.14 -5.22
N GLU A 46 -13.92 -4.23 -5.60
CA GLU A 46 -14.16 -3.87 -6.99
C GLU A 46 -12.95 -3.13 -7.57
N ARG A 47 -12.34 -3.75 -8.57
CA ARG A 47 -11.25 -3.16 -9.33
C ARG A 47 -11.79 -2.49 -10.60
N LYS A 48 -11.63 -1.18 -10.72
CA LYS A 48 -12.07 -0.39 -11.88
C LYS A 48 -11.26 0.89 -12.03
N GLU A 49 -11.54 1.65 -13.08
CA GLU A 49 -10.99 2.98 -13.26
C GLU A 49 -11.74 3.95 -12.33
N TRP A 50 -11.23 4.15 -11.12
CA TRP A 50 -11.85 5.03 -10.13
C TRP A 50 -11.61 6.51 -10.44
N VAL A 51 -10.50 6.83 -11.09
CA VAL A 51 -10.19 8.15 -11.66
C VAL A 51 -9.63 7.96 -13.07
N PRO A 52 -9.80 8.91 -14.01
CA PRO A 52 -9.37 8.69 -15.38
C PRO A 52 -7.83 8.52 -15.48
N THR A 53 -7.37 7.34 -15.90
CA THR A 53 -5.94 6.97 -15.96
C THR A 53 -5.13 8.00 -16.76
N GLN A 54 -5.68 8.43 -17.90
CA GLN A 54 -5.02 9.41 -18.77
C GLN A 54 -4.90 10.80 -18.14
N LYS A 55 -5.82 11.19 -17.25
CA LYS A 55 -5.67 12.46 -16.52
C LYS A 55 -4.53 12.38 -15.51
N VAL A 56 -4.40 11.26 -14.81
CA VAL A 56 -3.28 11.03 -13.88
C VAL A 56 -1.94 11.07 -14.61
N ILE A 57 -1.85 10.39 -15.75
CA ILE A 57 -0.65 10.41 -16.61
C ILE A 57 -0.34 11.83 -17.08
N GLY A 58 -1.35 12.59 -17.52
CA GLY A 58 -1.17 13.98 -17.95
C GLY A 58 -0.64 14.89 -16.83
N GLU A 59 -1.15 14.75 -15.61
CA GLU A 59 -0.65 15.51 -14.45
C GLU A 59 0.77 15.11 -14.06
N LEU A 60 1.10 13.82 -14.10
CA LEU A 60 2.46 13.33 -13.86
C LEU A 60 3.44 13.84 -14.92
N ASP A 61 3.04 13.81 -16.20
CA ASP A 61 3.85 14.26 -17.31
C ASP A 61 4.17 15.76 -17.18
N ASP A 62 3.15 16.57 -16.88
CA ASP A 62 3.29 18.01 -16.65
C ASP A 62 4.18 18.31 -15.43
N TYR A 63 3.94 17.65 -14.29
CA TYR A 63 4.75 17.85 -13.07
C TYR A 63 6.23 17.57 -13.35
N LEU A 64 6.52 16.39 -13.92
CA LEU A 64 7.89 15.94 -14.18
C LEU A 64 8.61 16.76 -15.26
N ASN A 65 7.89 17.59 -16.04
CA ASN A 65 8.47 18.52 -17.02
C ASN A 65 8.75 19.91 -16.42
N THR A 66 8.02 20.29 -15.38
CA THR A 66 7.97 21.68 -14.90
C THR A 66 8.57 21.86 -13.50
N HIS A 67 8.82 20.77 -12.77
CA HIS A 67 9.33 20.79 -11.41
C HIS A 67 10.61 19.93 -11.28
N PRO A 68 11.41 20.15 -10.22
CA PRO A 68 12.51 19.26 -9.90
C PRO A 68 12.05 17.81 -9.73
N GLU A 69 12.90 16.90 -10.18
CA GLU A 69 12.67 15.47 -10.07
C GLU A 69 12.61 15.05 -8.58
N PRO A 70 11.57 14.32 -8.14
CA PRO A 70 11.52 13.79 -6.78
C PRO A 70 12.48 12.60 -6.63
N ASP A 71 12.79 12.21 -5.40
CA ASP A 71 13.50 10.94 -5.16
C ASP A 71 12.58 9.74 -5.48
N PHE A 72 11.29 9.89 -5.19
CA PHE A 72 10.26 8.87 -5.43
C PHE A 72 8.97 9.43 -6.01
N VAL A 73 8.33 8.62 -6.86
CA VAL A 73 6.93 8.75 -7.26
C VAL A 73 6.15 7.60 -6.64
N THR A 74 5.22 7.92 -5.73
CA THR A 74 4.61 6.94 -4.83
C THR A 74 3.10 6.84 -5.04
N PHE A 75 2.65 5.64 -5.43
CA PHE A 75 1.24 5.26 -5.41
C PHE A 75 0.79 5.14 -3.97
N SER A 76 0.09 6.17 -3.51
CA SER A 76 -0.33 6.38 -2.13
C SER A 76 -1.45 7.39 -2.13
N GLY A 77 -2.32 7.40 -1.12
CA GLY A 77 -3.38 8.38 -1.11
C GLY A 77 -4.53 7.95 -0.24
N SER A 78 -5.74 8.24 -0.69
CA SER A 78 -6.91 8.20 0.17
C SER A 78 -7.55 6.81 0.31
N GLY A 79 -6.97 5.78 -0.31
CA GLY A 79 -7.51 4.42 -0.35
C GLY A 79 -6.48 3.37 -0.75
N GLU A 80 -6.95 2.19 -1.16
CA GLU A 80 -6.08 1.09 -1.62
C GLU A 80 -5.75 1.24 -3.11
N PRO A 81 -4.51 1.62 -3.51
CA PRO A 81 -4.20 1.95 -4.90
C PRO A 81 -4.46 0.81 -5.88
N THR A 82 -4.28 -0.45 -5.46
CA THR A 82 -4.45 -1.63 -6.34
C THR A 82 -5.91 -1.90 -6.74
N LEU A 83 -6.89 -1.25 -6.09
CA LEU A 83 -8.28 -1.21 -6.55
C LEU A 83 -8.43 -0.43 -7.86
N HIS A 84 -7.44 0.37 -8.27
CA HIS A 84 -7.44 1.04 -9.55
C HIS A 84 -6.99 0.09 -10.68
N SER A 85 -7.81 -0.05 -11.72
CA SER A 85 -7.47 -0.91 -12.86
C SER A 85 -6.24 -0.43 -13.63
N GLY A 86 -6.03 0.88 -13.67
CA GLY A 86 -4.93 1.56 -14.40
C GLY A 86 -3.56 1.61 -13.72
N VAL A 87 -3.37 1.04 -12.51
CA VAL A 87 -2.06 1.11 -11.80
C VAL A 87 -0.89 0.68 -12.68
N GLY A 88 -1.01 -0.46 -13.36
CA GLY A 88 0.05 -0.97 -14.22
C GLY A 88 0.33 -0.09 -15.43
N GLU A 89 -0.68 0.59 -15.97
CA GLU A 89 -0.49 1.54 -17.07
C GLU A 89 0.32 2.75 -16.64
N ILE A 90 0.00 3.30 -15.46
CA ILE A 90 0.69 4.47 -14.89
C ILE A 90 2.13 4.10 -14.52
N LEU A 91 2.36 2.92 -13.91
CA LEU A 91 3.72 2.41 -13.65
C LEU A 91 4.52 2.25 -14.95
N ASN A 92 3.91 1.68 -16.00
CA ASN A 92 4.57 1.52 -17.29
C ASN A 92 4.88 2.87 -17.95
N PHE A 93 4.02 3.87 -17.80
CA PHE A 93 4.30 5.24 -18.24
C PHE A 93 5.54 5.80 -17.52
N LEU A 94 5.57 5.74 -16.18
CA LEU A 94 6.71 6.23 -15.38
C LEU A 94 8.02 5.52 -15.75
N ASN A 95 7.99 4.20 -15.89
CA ASN A 95 9.15 3.40 -16.29
C ASN A 95 9.64 3.75 -17.71
N LYS A 96 8.72 4.03 -18.65
CA LYS A 96 9.08 4.47 -20.01
C LYS A 96 9.65 5.88 -20.04
N ARG A 97 9.14 6.77 -19.21
CA ARG A 97 9.59 8.17 -19.14
C ARG A 97 11.06 8.25 -18.76
N LYS A 98 11.55 7.31 -17.95
CA LYS A 98 12.93 7.18 -17.44
C LYS A 98 13.40 8.43 -16.69
N GLY A 99 13.80 8.23 -15.44
CA GLY A 99 14.31 9.27 -14.57
C GLY A 99 15.31 8.71 -13.56
N ASN A 100 15.87 9.59 -12.72
CA ASN A 100 16.59 9.20 -11.52
C ASN A 100 15.65 8.88 -10.35
N PHE A 101 14.37 9.32 -10.43
CA PHE A 101 13.36 8.95 -9.44
C PHE A 101 13.07 7.45 -9.47
N LYS A 102 12.65 6.90 -8.32
CA LYS A 102 12.12 5.54 -8.21
C LYS A 102 10.60 5.53 -8.05
N THR A 103 9.98 4.42 -8.36
CA THR A 103 8.56 4.19 -8.13
C THR A 103 8.33 3.35 -6.88
N ALA A 104 7.36 3.76 -6.06
CA ALA A 104 6.93 3.00 -4.88
C ALA A 104 5.42 2.77 -4.89
N VAL A 105 4.97 1.58 -4.52
CA VAL A 105 3.54 1.26 -4.35
C VAL A 105 3.27 0.88 -2.92
N LEU A 106 2.55 1.74 -2.19
CA LEU A 106 2.03 1.40 -0.86
C LEU A 106 0.71 0.66 -1.04
N THR A 107 0.62 -0.55 -0.53
CA THR A 107 -0.57 -1.39 -0.69
C THR A 107 -0.86 -2.16 0.59
N ASN A 108 -2.12 -2.42 0.88
CA ASN A 108 -2.51 -3.29 1.98
C ASN A 108 -2.40 -4.79 1.65
N GLY A 109 -1.87 -5.15 0.48
CA GLY A 109 -1.57 -6.52 0.07
C GLY A 109 -2.78 -7.39 -0.30
N THR A 110 -4.01 -6.99 0.06
CA THR A 110 -5.20 -7.86 -0.04
C THR A 110 -5.52 -8.36 -1.44
N LEU A 111 -5.16 -7.60 -2.47
CA LEU A 111 -5.41 -7.91 -3.87
C LEU A 111 -4.25 -8.63 -4.56
N LEU A 112 -3.14 -8.90 -3.87
CA LEU A 112 -2.00 -9.65 -4.43
C LEU A 112 -2.32 -11.13 -4.66
N SER A 113 -3.45 -11.63 -4.17
CA SER A 113 -4.00 -12.94 -4.56
C SER A 113 -4.40 -12.99 -6.04
N LEU A 114 -4.72 -11.84 -6.65
CA LEU A 114 -5.11 -11.73 -8.06
C LEU A 114 -3.87 -11.66 -8.98
N PRO A 115 -3.70 -12.59 -9.94
CA PRO A 115 -2.56 -12.58 -10.87
C PRO A 115 -2.43 -11.25 -11.63
N GLU A 116 -3.53 -10.67 -12.09
CA GLU A 116 -3.53 -9.40 -12.84
C GLU A 116 -3.03 -8.21 -12.02
N VAL A 117 -3.23 -8.22 -10.70
CA VAL A 117 -2.69 -7.19 -9.80
C VAL A 117 -1.19 -7.39 -9.62
N ARG A 118 -0.74 -8.64 -9.41
CA ARG A 118 0.69 -8.96 -9.35
C ARG A 118 1.42 -8.52 -10.61
N GLN A 119 0.87 -8.83 -11.77
CA GLN A 119 1.41 -8.45 -13.08
C GLN A 119 1.49 -6.92 -13.25
N ALA A 120 0.46 -6.20 -12.80
CA ALA A 120 0.45 -4.73 -12.86
C ALA A 120 1.56 -4.07 -12.01
N LEU A 121 2.07 -4.74 -10.97
CA LEU A 121 3.07 -4.18 -10.05
C LEU A 121 4.52 -4.56 -10.40
N LEU A 122 4.75 -5.44 -11.39
CA LEU A 122 6.09 -5.99 -11.65
C LEU A 122 7.14 -4.95 -12.05
N THR A 123 6.71 -3.80 -12.59
CA THR A 123 7.59 -2.73 -13.05
C THR A 123 7.87 -1.66 -11.99
N ALA A 124 7.29 -1.78 -10.79
CA ALA A 124 7.62 -0.88 -9.68
C ALA A 124 9.03 -1.18 -9.12
N ASP A 125 9.76 -0.16 -8.70
CA ASP A 125 11.07 -0.33 -8.06
C ASP A 125 10.95 -0.88 -6.64
N VAL A 126 9.93 -0.40 -5.91
CA VAL A 126 9.59 -0.82 -4.56
C VAL A 126 8.09 -1.09 -4.45
N VAL A 127 7.73 -2.22 -3.85
CA VAL A 127 6.37 -2.50 -3.40
C VAL A 127 6.39 -2.66 -1.88
N ASN A 128 5.51 -1.92 -1.20
CA ASN A 128 5.44 -1.86 0.25
C ASN A 128 4.06 -2.39 0.69
N PRO A 129 3.91 -3.73 0.80
CA PRO A 129 2.70 -4.32 1.34
C PRO A 129 2.64 -4.17 2.87
N SER A 130 1.46 -3.95 3.43
CA SER A 130 1.24 -3.97 4.88
C SER A 130 0.66 -5.32 5.33
N LEU A 131 1.28 -5.95 6.33
CA LEU A 131 0.83 -7.19 6.97
C LEU A 131 0.81 -7.04 8.50
N ASP A 132 -0.27 -6.46 9.02
CA ASP A 132 -0.39 -6.17 10.46
C ASP A 132 -0.86 -7.38 11.29
N ALA A 133 -1.35 -8.42 10.63
CA ALA A 133 -1.86 -9.61 11.28
C ALA A 133 -1.60 -10.84 10.43
N ALA A 134 -1.26 -11.95 11.09
CA ALA A 134 -1.15 -13.27 10.47
C ALA A 134 -2.16 -14.28 11.05
N THR A 135 -3.08 -13.82 11.91
CA THR A 135 -4.21 -14.60 12.42
C THR A 135 -5.51 -13.89 12.08
N ASP A 136 -6.58 -14.68 11.89
CA ASP A 136 -7.91 -14.14 11.58
C ASP A 136 -8.44 -13.21 12.69
N ARG A 137 -8.15 -13.53 13.95
CA ARG A 137 -8.53 -12.72 15.11
C ARG A 137 -7.92 -11.33 15.04
N ALA A 138 -6.60 -11.23 14.85
CA ALA A 138 -5.91 -9.95 14.74
C ALA A 138 -6.32 -9.20 13.47
N PHE A 139 -6.44 -9.89 12.33
CA PHE A 139 -6.82 -9.28 11.06
C PHE A 139 -8.21 -8.63 11.12
N LYS A 140 -9.19 -9.31 11.72
CA LYS A 140 -10.53 -8.74 11.96
C LYS A 140 -10.53 -7.57 12.94
N LYS A 141 -9.69 -7.60 13.98
CA LYS A 141 -9.60 -6.52 14.97
C LYS A 141 -8.90 -5.28 14.42
N ILE A 142 -7.78 -5.45 13.73
CA ILE A 142 -6.91 -4.38 13.25
C ILE A 142 -7.40 -3.88 11.90
N ASN A 143 -7.47 -4.75 10.90
CA ASN A 143 -7.70 -4.37 9.51
C ASN A 143 -9.17 -4.29 9.14
N ARG A 144 -10.07 -4.98 9.87
CA ARG A 144 -11.53 -4.99 9.64
C ARG A 144 -11.85 -5.19 8.15
N PRO A 145 -11.44 -6.35 7.61
CA PRO A 145 -11.40 -6.57 6.17
C PRO A 145 -12.79 -6.67 5.56
N HIS A 146 -12.87 -6.50 4.23
CA HIS A 146 -14.05 -6.89 3.47
C HIS A 146 -14.42 -8.37 3.76
N PRO A 147 -15.70 -8.74 3.93
CA PRO A 147 -16.10 -10.09 4.40
C PRO A 147 -15.64 -11.27 3.54
N LYS A 148 -15.27 -11.01 2.28
CA LYS A 148 -14.74 -12.02 1.34
C LYS A 148 -13.23 -12.26 1.49
N LEU A 149 -12.54 -11.47 2.31
CA LEU A 149 -11.12 -11.62 2.57
C LEU A 149 -10.88 -12.43 3.84
N ASN A 150 -9.82 -13.22 3.81
CA ASN A 150 -9.23 -13.86 4.98
C ASN A 150 -7.71 -13.67 4.93
N VAL A 151 -7.06 -13.72 6.09
CA VAL A 151 -5.64 -13.40 6.21
C VAL A 151 -4.72 -14.40 5.48
N GLU A 152 -5.12 -15.67 5.40
CA GLU A 152 -4.34 -16.72 4.75
C GLU A 152 -4.19 -16.44 3.26
N THR A 153 -5.29 -16.10 2.57
CA THR A 153 -5.27 -15.73 1.15
C THR A 153 -4.43 -14.46 0.88
N VAL A 154 -4.37 -13.51 1.83
CA VAL A 154 -3.51 -12.33 1.71
C VAL A 154 -2.03 -12.74 1.75
N ILE A 155 -1.64 -13.55 2.74
CA ILE A 155 -0.27 -14.04 2.89
C ILE A 155 0.13 -14.88 1.67
N GLU A 156 -0.74 -15.78 1.19
CA GLU A 156 -0.50 -16.57 -0.02
C GLU A 156 -0.31 -15.68 -1.26
N GLY A 157 -1.10 -14.61 -1.38
CA GLY A 157 -0.96 -13.61 -2.43
C GLY A 157 0.41 -12.92 -2.41
N GLU A 158 0.87 -12.51 -1.23
CA GLU A 158 2.21 -11.92 -1.05
C GLU A 158 3.34 -12.92 -1.35
N VAL A 159 3.20 -14.18 -0.91
CA VAL A 159 4.15 -15.26 -1.23
C VAL A 159 4.20 -15.51 -2.74
N ALA A 160 3.06 -15.53 -3.43
CA ALA A 160 2.99 -15.65 -4.87
C ALA A 160 3.65 -14.43 -5.56
N PHE A 161 3.38 -13.23 -5.07
CA PHE A 161 3.99 -12.00 -5.57
C PHE A 161 5.52 -12.02 -5.46
N ARG A 162 6.10 -12.45 -4.33
CA ARG A 162 7.57 -12.57 -4.21
C ARG A 162 8.20 -13.47 -5.27
N ARG A 163 7.51 -14.53 -5.71
CA ARG A 163 8.03 -15.46 -6.72
C ARG A 163 8.17 -14.78 -8.08
N GLU A 164 7.19 -13.95 -8.43
CA GLU A 164 7.09 -13.21 -9.68
C GLU A 164 7.95 -11.92 -9.67
N TYR A 165 7.87 -11.15 -8.58
CA TYR A 165 8.48 -9.83 -8.43
C TYR A 165 9.96 -9.88 -8.07
N LYS A 166 10.77 -9.10 -8.79
CA LYS A 166 12.23 -9.04 -8.64
C LYS A 166 12.73 -7.73 -8.04
N GLY A 167 11.86 -6.74 -7.87
CA GLY A 167 12.19 -5.51 -7.16
C GLY A 167 12.22 -5.69 -5.65
N GLN A 168 12.16 -4.58 -4.94
CA GLN A 168 12.29 -4.55 -3.48
C GLN A 168 10.92 -4.66 -2.80
N ILE A 169 10.76 -5.64 -1.91
CA ILE A 169 9.59 -5.72 -1.03
C ILE A 169 9.97 -5.16 0.34
N TRP A 170 9.37 -4.03 0.70
CA TRP A 170 9.50 -3.44 2.03
C TRP A 170 8.21 -3.68 2.80
N LEU A 171 8.15 -4.79 3.52
CA LEU A 171 6.94 -5.19 4.25
C LEU A 171 6.74 -4.31 5.46
N GLU A 172 5.57 -3.69 5.57
CA GLU A 172 5.17 -2.89 6.72
C GLU A 172 4.37 -3.74 7.71
N VAL A 173 4.68 -3.62 9.00
CA VAL A 173 3.93 -4.27 10.08
C VAL A 173 3.61 -3.22 11.13
N PHE A 174 2.32 -2.93 11.31
CA PHE A 174 1.85 -2.00 12.32
C PHE A 174 1.49 -2.75 13.61
N ILE A 175 2.21 -2.45 14.70
CA ILE A 175 1.95 -3.02 16.02
C ILE A 175 0.88 -2.20 16.76
N VAL A 176 -0.20 -2.88 17.12
CA VAL A 176 -1.33 -2.37 17.90
C VAL A 176 -1.29 -3.02 19.28
N PRO A 177 -0.99 -2.24 20.35
CA PRO A 177 -0.90 -2.76 21.71
C PRO A 177 -2.16 -3.51 22.16
N GLY A 178 -1.97 -4.66 22.80
CA GLY A 178 -3.03 -5.55 23.26
C GLY A 178 -3.75 -6.33 22.15
N VAL A 179 -3.31 -6.20 20.89
CA VAL A 179 -3.89 -6.94 19.75
C VAL A 179 -2.89 -7.90 19.14
N ASN A 180 -1.80 -7.41 18.54
CA ASN A 180 -0.80 -8.21 17.81
C ASN A 180 0.62 -8.17 18.41
N ASP A 181 0.76 -7.66 19.64
CA ASP A 181 2.02 -7.53 20.39
C ASP A 181 2.33 -8.70 21.33
N ASN A 182 1.44 -9.71 21.40
CA ASN A 182 1.67 -10.91 22.20
C ASN A 182 2.44 -11.98 21.41
N GLU A 183 3.06 -12.92 22.13
CA GLU A 183 3.94 -13.96 21.56
C GLU A 183 3.27 -14.80 20.47
N GLN A 184 1.98 -15.14 20.63
CA GLN A 184 1.24 -15.93 19.64
C GLN A 184 1.13 -15.19 18.30
N GLU A 185 0.73 -13.92 18.34
CA GLU A 185 0.54 -13.10 17.13
C GLU A 185 1.89 -12.76 16.48
N LEU A 186 2.91 -12.43 17.29
CA LEU A 186 4.26 -12.18 16.80
C LEU A 186 4.90 -13.42 16.16
N SER A 187 4.65 -14.61 16.72
CA SER A 187 5.11 -15.88 16.14
C SER A 187 4.42 -16.18 14.80
N ALA A 188 3.11 -15.91 14.70
CA ALA A 188 2.38 -16.03 13.45
C ALA A 188 2.90 -15.05 12.38
N LEU A 189 3.13 -13.78 12.74
CA LEU A 189 3.72 -12.78 11.87
C LEU A 189 5.11 -13.20 11.40
N LYS A 190 5.98 -13.65 12.32
CA LYS A 190 7.31 -14.16 11.98
C LYS A 190 7.23 -15.28 10.93
N LYS A 191 6.32 -16.24 11.09
CA LYS A 191 6.13 -17.33 10.13
C LYS A 191 5.69 -16.81 8.74
N ALA A 192 4.77 -15.85 8.70
CA ALA A 192 4.32 -15.23 7.46
C ALA A 192 5.46 -14.46 6.77
N ILE A 193 6.18 -13.61 7.51
CA ILE A 193 7.31 -12.81 7.03
C ILE A 193 8.40 -13.70 6.42
N LEU A 194 8.78 -14.79 7.09
CA LEU A 194 9.76 -15.74 6.58
C LEU A 194 9.31 -16.43 5.29
N SER A 195 8.00 -16.61 5.10
CA SER A 195 7.43 -17.20 3.89
C SER A 195 7.42 -16.20 2.73
N ILE A 196 7.06 -14.94 3.02
CA ILE A 196 7.01 -13.82 2.05
C ILE A 196 8.42 -13.44 1.59
N ARG A 197 9.41 -13.53 2.47
CA ARG A 197 10.82 -13.15 2.23
C ARG A 197 10.97 -11.72 1.70
N PRO A 198 10.47 -10.70 2.44
CA PRO A 198 10.69 -9.31 2.07
C PRO A 198 12.17 -8.93 2.21
N ASP A 199 12.59 -7.90 1.50
CA ASP A 199 13.96 -7.36 1.56
C ASP A 199 14.17 -6.49 2.81
N LEU A 200 13.09 -5.87 3.31
CA LEU A 200 13.06 -5.07 4.52
C LEU A 200 11.74 -5.28 5.26
N VAL A 201 11.78 -5.30 6.61
CA VAL A 201 10.59 -5.23 7.46
C VAL A 201 10.59 -3.91 8.20
N GLN A 202 9.53 -3.12 8.02
CA GLN A 202 9.30 -1.84 8.67
C GLN A 202 8.31 -2.03 9.80
N LEU A 203 8.78 -1.94 11.05
CA LEU A 203 7.92 -1.99 12.23
C LEU A 203 7.44 -0.58 12.56
N ASN A 204 6.12 -0.40 12.58
CA ASN A 204 5.48 0.85 12.95
C ASN A 204 4.59 0.66 14.18
N THR A 205 4.37 1.75 14.91
CA THR A 205 3.43 1.86 16.02
C THR A 205 2.69 3.19 15.87
N LEU A 206 1.65 3.44 16.67
CA LEU A 206 1.03 4.77 16.68
C LEU A 206 2.02 5.81 17.24
N ASP A 207 2.54 6.68 16.38
CA ASP A 207 3.23 7.91 16.76
C ASP A 207 2.31 9.15 16.66
N ARG A 208 1.05 8.95 16.23
CA ARG A 208 -0.01 9.95 16.04
C ARG A 208 -1.39 9.36 16.41
N PRO A 209 -2.45 10.18 16.62
CA PRO A 209 -3.78 9.67 16.91
C PRO A 209 -4.32 8.82 15.75
N GLY A 210 -4.66 7.55 16.01
CA GLY A 210 -5.26 6.66 15.00
C GLY A 210 -6.73 7.00 14.71
N ALA A 211 -7.33 6.32 13.72
CA ALA A 211 -8.74 6.51 13.34
C ALA A 211 -9.74 6.21 14.47
N ILE A 212 -9.30 5.54 15.54
CA ILE A 212 -10.09 5.26 16.74
C ILE A 212 -9.41 5.85 17.97
N PRO A 213 -10.12 6.63 18.82
CA PRO A 213 -9.54 7.29 19.99
C PRO A 213 -8.96 6.35 21.06
N THR A 214 -9.33 5.07 21.05
CA THR A 214 -8.99 4.11 22.11
C THR A 214 -7.65 3.40 21.89
N ILE A 215 -6.98 3.59 20.75
CA ILE A 215 -5.67 2.97 20.51
C ILE A 215 -4.57 3.95 20.92
N ARG A 216 -3.60 3.46 21.70
CA ARG A 216 -2.47 4.23 22.21
C ARG A 216 -1.17 3.78 21.55
N ALA A 217 -0.17 4.67 21.56
CA ALA A 217 1.22 4.33 21.23
C ALA A 217 1.71 3.15 22.07
N ALA A 218 2.58 2.32 21.49
CA ALA A 218 3.23 1.20 22.17
C ALA A 218 4.35 1.68 23.10
#